data_AF-A0A8H6M732-F1
#
_entry.id   AF-A0A8H6M732-F1
#
_cell.length_a   1.000
_cell.length_b   1.000
_cell.length_c   1.000
_cell.angle_alpha   90.00
_cell.angle_beta   90.00
_cell.angle_gamma   90.00
#
_symmetry.space_group_name_H-M   'P 1'
#
loop_
_entity.id
_entity.type
_entity.pdbx_description
1 polymer ?
#
loop_
_entity_poly.entity_id
_entity_poly.type
_entity_poly.pdbx_seq_one_letter_code
_entity_poly.pdbx_strand_id
1 'polypeptide(L)'
;YSGSNEAPTAQELEYLSQSTSGLRQNLESVEEEINRHEARLQSLHATRNGIIEKLRRPRVILSLVRRLPEDVLTEIFLRCLPDDRYPTLHLADAPLLLTTICKRWRSTALHSPQLWAKAHITVGAYDDGEPQSGTSAETLQRYRVEAAERLGLIQRFVTRSGVLPLSLSIRT
;
A
#
# COMPACT_ATOMS: atom_id res chain seq x y z
N TYR A 1 63.77 29.70 -27.49
CA TYR A 1 65.20 29.45 -27.30
C TYR A 1 65.53 28.11 -27.95
N SER A 2 66.53 28.14 -28.83
CA SER A 2 67.15 27.08 -29.67
C SER A 2 66.43 25.74 -29.86
N GLY A 3 66.10 25.45 -31.12
CA GLY A 3 66.05 24.08 -31.61
C GLY A 3 67.46 23.50 -31.65
N SER A 4 67.84 22.72 -30.63
CA SER A 4 69.04 21.90 -30.69
C SER A 4 68.67 20.58 -31.38
N ASN A 5 69.27 20.34 -32.54
CA ASN A 5 69.29 19.05 -33.25
C ASN A 5 70.41 18.14 -32.69
N GLU A 6 70.81 18.33 -31.43
CA GLU A 6 71.75 17.44 -30.75
C GLU A 6 71.02 16.16 -30.31
N ALA A 7 71.70 15.02 -30.45
CA ALA A 7 71.19 13.76 -29.96
C ALA A 7 70.98 13.87 -28.43
N PRO A 8 69.78 13.51 -27.91
CA PRO A 8 69.47 13.68 -26.51
C PRO A 8 70.49 12.93 -25.64
N THR A 9 70.94 13.61 -24.59
CA THR A 9 71.91 13.04 -23.65
C THR A 9 71.28 11.88 -22.88
N ALA A 10 72.11 10.96 -22.39
CA ALA A 10 71.65 9.78 -21.65
C ALA A 10 70.75 10.15 -20.44
N GLN A 11 71.02 11.29 -19.79
CA GLN A 11 70.21 11.81 -18.68
C GLN A 11 68.83 12.30 -19.13
N GLU A 12 68.73 12.94 -20.29
CA GLU A 12 67.45 13.39 -20.85
C GLU A 12 66.59 12.19 -21.29
N LEU A 13 67.22 11.16 -21.87
CA LEU A 13 66.55 9.91 -22.22
C LEU A 13 66.03 9.18 -20.96
N GLU A 14 66.84 9.14 -19.90
CA GLU A 14 66.45 8.52 -18.63
C GLU A 14 65.28 9.29 -17.97
N TYR A 15 65.36 10.62 -17.91
CA TYR A 15 64.28 11.48 -17.42
C TYR A 15 62.97 11.29 -18.20
N LEU A 16 63.03 11.28 -19.54
CA LEU A 16 61.85 11.05 -20.39
C LEU A 16 61.27 9.64 -20.19
N SER A 17 62.11 8.63 -20.00
CA SER A 17 61.66 7.25 -19.74
C SER A 17 60.94 7.13 -18.40
N GLN A 18 61.48 7.74 -17.34
CA GLN A 18 60.89 7.75 -16.00
C GLN A 18 59.57 8.54 -16.00
N SER A 19 59.53 9.70 -16.66
CA SER A 19 58.32 10.51 -16.80
C SER A 19 57.23 9.77 -17.57
N THR A 20 57.58 9.10 -18.68
CA THR A 20 56.65 8.27 -19.47
C THR A 20 56.11 7.09 -18.65
N SER A 21 56.98 6.46 -17.84
CA SER A 21 56.58 5.38 -16.94
C SER A 21 55.56 5.86 -15.89
N GLY A 22 55.83 7.00 -15.24
CA GLY A 22 54.91 7.58 -14.26
C GLY A 22 53.55 7.98 -14.87
N LEU A 23 53.54 8.51 -16.10
CA LEU A 23 52.31 8.81 -16.82
C LEU A 23 51.49 7.56 -17.16
N ARG A 24 52.16 6.47 -17.56
CA ARG A 24 51.49 5.17 -17.81
C ARG A 24 50.86 4.62 -16.54
N GLN A 25 51.57 4.66 -15.43
CA GLN A 25 51.05 4.19 -14.15
C GLN A 25 49.85 5.02 -13.67
N ASN A 26 49.88 6.35 -13.87
CA ASN A 26 48.74 7.22 -13.57
C ASN A 26 47.53 6.91 -14.46
N LEU A 27 47.76 6.65 -15.76
CA LEU A 27 46.69 6.28 -16.68
C LEU A 27 46.03 4.96 -16.28
N GLU A 28 46.83 3.93 -15.96
CA GLU A 28 46.32 2.65 -15.46
C GLU A 28 45.45 2.83 -14.20
N SER A 29 45.90 3.66 -13.24
CA SER A 29 45.12 3.95 -12.03
C SER A 29 43.78 4.63 -12.33
N VAL A 30 43.75 5.56 -13.28
CA VAL A 30 42.50 6.25 -13.68
C VAL A 30 41.57 5.29 -14.43
N GLU A 31 42.09 4.44 -15.31
CA GLU A 31 41.30 3.42 -16.00
C GLU A 31 40.67 2.42 -15.02
N GLU A 32 41.41 2.01 -13.98
CA GLU A 32 40.84 1.20 -12.90
C GLU A 32 39.71 1.92 -12.15
N GLU A 33 39.86 3.21 -11.86
CA GLU A 33 38.81 4.01 -11.23
C GLU A 33 37.55 4.10 -12.10
N ILE A 34 37.70 4.35 -13.40
CA ILE A 34 36.61 4.38 -14.36
C ILE A 34 35.87 3.03 -14.35
N ASN A 35 36.62 1.93 -14.49
CA ASN A 35 36.05 0.58 -14.48
C ASN A 35 35.28 0.28 -13.19
N ARG A 36 35.82 0.69 -12.03
CA ARG A 36 35.13 0.54 -10.73
C ARG A 36 33.84 1.34 -10.68
N HIS A 37 33.84 2.58 -11.16
CA HIS A 37 32.65 3.43 -11.17
C HIS A 37 31.59 2.93 -12.14
N GLU A 38 31.97 2.45 -13.32
CA GLU A 38 31.05 1.84 -14.28
C GLU A 38 30.40 0.58 -13.74
N ALA A 39 31.17 -0.32 -13.11
CA ALA A 39 30.63 -1.51 -12.45
C ALA A 39 29.62 -1.14 -11.35
N ARG A 40 29.91 -0.09 -10.57
CA ARG A 40 28.99 0.43 -9.56
C ARG A 40 27.71 0.99 -10.18
N LEU A 41 27.83 1.72 -11.28
CA LEU A 41 26.68 2.27 -12.00
C LEU A 41 25.78 1.14 -12.55
N GLN A 42 26.38 0.11 -13.13
CA GLN A 42 25.67 -1.07 -13.62
C GLN A 42 24.91 -1.79 -12.49
N SER A 43 25.57 -2.00 -11.34
CA SER A 43 24.93 -2.59 -10.16
C SER A 43 23.75 -1.76 -9.64
N LEU A 44 23.89 -0.43 -9.59
CA LEU A 44 22.80 0.47 -9.20
C LEU A 44 21.65 0.43 -10.21
N HIS A 45 21.93 0.37 -11.51
CA HIS A 45 20.89 0.21 -12.54
C HIS A 45 20.16 -1.13 -12.42
N ALA A 46 20.87 -2.23 -12.16
CA ALA A 46 20.25 -3.54 -11.93
C ALA A 46 19.34 -3.50 -10.68
N THR A 47 19.81 -2.89 -9.60
CA THR A 47 19.03 -2.70 -8.36
C THR A 47 17.78 -1.86 -8.62
N ARG A 48 17.92 -0.72 -9.30
CA ARG A 48 16.79 0.13 -9.70
C ARG A 48 15.77 -0.65 -10.52
N ASN A 49 16.20 -1.41 -11.51
CA ASN A 49 15.31 -2.20 -12.36
C ASN A 49 14.57 -3.27 -11.54
N GLY A 50 15.24 -3.94 -10.61
CA GLY A 50 14.62 -4.88 -9.68
C GLY A 50 13.54 -4.22 -8.80
N ILE A 51 13.77 -2.98 -8.33
CA ILE A 51 12.77 -2.21 -7.59
C ILE A 51 11.59 -1.81 -8.50
N ILE A 52 11.86 -1.33 -9.72
CA ILE A 52 10.81 -0.94 -10.67
C ILE A 52 9.90 -2.12 -10.99
N GLU A 53 10.44 -3.32 -11.24
CA GLU A 53 9.63 -4.51 -11.52
C GLU A 53 8.77 -4.93 -10.31
N LYS A 54 9.32 -4.84 -9.09
CA LYS A 54 8.54 -5.05 -7.85
C LYS A 54 7.39 -4.03 -7.70
N LEU A 55 7.60 -2.79 -8.14
CA LEU A 55 6.59 -1.72 -8.09
C LEU A 55 5.58 -1.76 -9.25
N ARG A 56 5.87 -2.50 -10.33
CA ARG A 56 5.04 -2.54 -11.54
C ARG A 56 3.70 -3.21 -11.30
N ARG A 57 3.69 -4.37 -10.61
CA ARG A 57 2.44 -5.14 -10.37
C ARG A 57 1.40 -4.37 -9.55
N PRO A 58 1.75 -3.76 -8.40
CA PRO A 58 0.78 -2.96 -7.64
C PRO A 58 0.25 -1.77 -8.43
N ARG A 59 1.11 -1.07 -9.20
CA ARG A 59 0.69 0.10 -9.98
C ARG A 59 -0.28 -0.24 -11.11
N VAL A 60 -0.06 -1.35 -11.81
CA VAL A 60 -0.97 -1.80 -12.89
C VAL A 60 -2.31 -2.24 -12.32
N ILE A 61 -2.33 -3.00 -11.22
CA ILE A 61 -3.59 -3.44 -10.60
C ILE A 61 -4.38 -2.23 -10.07
N LEU A 62 -3.70 -1.30 -9.38
CA LEU A 62 -4.34 -0.09 -8.88
C LEU A 62 -4.84 0.82 -10.02
N SER A 63 -4.14 0.87 -11.16
CA SER A 63 -4.61 1.64 -12.31
C SER A 63 -5.83 1.01 -12.96
N LEU A 64 -5.90 -0.32 -13.08
CA LEU A 64 -7.05 -1.04 -13.60
C LEU A 64 -8.28 -0.86 -12.70
N VAL A 65 -8.14 -1.07 -11.39
CA VAL A 65 -9.23 -0.89 -10.42
C VAL A 65 -9.75 0.57 -10.43
N ARG A 66 -8.86 1.55 -10.61
CA ARG A 66 -9.24 2.97 -10.74
C ARG A 66 -9.91 3.32 -12.08
N ARG A 67 -9.85 2.45 -13.09
CA ARG A 67 -10.46 2.65 -14.41
C ARG A 67 -11.75 1.86 -14.62
N LEU A 68 -12.07 0.92 -13.72
CA LEU A 68 -13.34 0.20 -13.77
C LEU A 68 -14.51 1.20 -13.76
N PRO A 69 -15.54 1.01 -14.60
CA PRO A 69 -16.83 1.67 -14.44
C PRO A 69 -17.45 1.43 -13.06
N GLU A 70 -18.36 2.31 -12.63
CA GLU A 70 -18.95 2.23 -11.29
C GLU A 70 -19.88 1.02 -11.12
N ASP A 71 -20.68 0.69 -12.14
CA ASP A 71 -21.52 -0.50 -12.21
C ASP A 71 -20.69 -1.79 -12.08
N VAL A 72 -19.57 -1.89 -12.79
CA VAL A 72 -18.66 -3.05 -12.69
C VAL A 72 -18.04 -3.16 -11.31
N LEU A 73 -17.64 -2.02 -10.72
CA LEU A 73 -17.09 -2.00 -9.37
C LEU A 73 -18.14 -2.42 -8.33
N THR A 74 -19.38 -1.98 -8.48
CA THR A 74 -20.50 -2.38 -7.61
C THR A 74 -20.85 -3.86 -7.75
N GLU A 75 -20.81 -4.43 -8.96
CA GLU A 75 -21.00 -5.88 -9.16
C GLU A 75 -19.89 -6.67 -8.47
N ILE A 76 -18.62 -6.25 -8.58
CA ILE A 76 -17.51 -6.87 -7.84
C ILE A 76 -17.80 -6.82 -6.33
N PHE A 77 -18.26 -5.68 -5.81
CA PHE A 77 -18.58 -5.53 -4.39
C PHE A 77 -19.70 -6.46 -3.94
N LEU A 78 -20.72 -6.67 -4.77
CA LEU A 78 -21.80 -7.62 -4.50
C LEU A 78 -21.27 -9.06 -4.39
N ARG A 79 -20.31 -9.43 -5.24
CA ARG A 79 -19.62 -10.73 -5.20
C ARG A 79 -18.67 -10.90 -4.01
N CYS A 80 -18.35 -9.80 -3.30
CA CYS A 80 -17.56 -9.87 -2.07
C CYS A 80 -18.43 -10.06 -0.81
N LEU A 81 -19.76 -10.04 -0.94
CA LEU A 81 -20.64 -10.34 0.20
C LEU A 81 -20.57 -11.83 0.54
N PRO A 82 -20.78 -12.21 1.81
CA PRO A 82 -20.85 -13.62 2.19
C PRO A 82 -22.03 -14.33 1.49
N ASP A 83 -21.78 -15.49 0.92
CA ASP A 83 -22.82 -16.31 0.26
C ASP A 83 -23.63 -17.15 1.26
N ASP A 84 -23.01 -17.52 2.38
CA ASP A 84 -23.51 -18.48 3.36
C ASP A 84 -24.22 -17.85 4.57
N ARG A 85 -24.05 -16.53 4.76
CA ARG A 85 -24.56 -15.80 5.92
C ARG A 85 -24.91 -14.36 5.59
N TYR A 86 -25.54 -13.67 6.54
CA TYR A 86 -25.77 -12.24 6.43
C TYR A 86 -24.51 -11.46 6.85
N PRO A 87 -24.16 -10.36 6.16
CA PRO A 87 -23.08 -9.46 6.54
C PRO A 87 -23.13 -9.05 8.01
N THR A 88 -22.02 -9.19 8.72
CA THR A 88 -21.90 -8.66 10.08
C THR A 88 -21.56 -7.17 10.05
N LEU A 89 -21.83 -6.45 11.16
CA LEU A 89 -21.44 -5.05 11.31
C LEU A 89 -19.96 -4.86 11.70
N HIS A 90 -19.07 -5.75 11.22
CA HIS A 90 -17.64 -5.72 11.53
C HIS A 90 -16.84 -5.11 10.37
N LEU A 91 -15.79 -4.33 10.67
CA LEU A 91 -14.96 -3.67 9.65
C LEU A 91 -14.16 -4.64 8.76
N ALA A 92 -14.00 -5.89 9.20
CA ALA A 92 -13.37 -6.95 8.43
C ALA A 92 -14.35 -7.69 7.50
N ASP A 93 -15.65 -7.37 7.56
CA ASP A 93 -16.69 -8.02 6.76
C ASP A 93 -17.24 -7.04 5.71
N ALA A 94 -17.57 -7.55 4.52
CA ALA A 94 -18.27 -6.73 3.52
C ALA A 94 -19.73 -6.54 3.97
N PRO A 95 -20.35 -5.36 3.77
CA PRO A 95 -19.87 -4.26 2.92
C PRO A 95 -18.97 -3.24 3.63
N LEU A 96 -18.82 -3.29 4.96
CA LEU A 96 -18.06 -2.28 5.72
C LEU A 96 -16.58 -2.26 5.35
N LEU A 97 -15.97 -3.42 5.14
CA LEU A 97 -14.58 -3.54 4.66
C LEU A 97 -14.35 -2.72 3.38
N LEU A 98 -15.29 -2.75 2.44
CA LEU A 98 -15.17 -2.03 1.16
C LEU A 98 -15.15 -0.50 1.36
N THR A 99 -15.69 -0.02 2.48
CA THR A 99 -15.67 1.41 2.83
C THR A 99 -14.34 1.89 3.42
N THR A 100 -13.40 1.01 3.75
CA THR A 100 -12.13 1.39 4.39
C THR A 100 -10.96 1.47 3.40
N ILE A 101 -11.07 0.86 2.21
CA ILE A 101 -9.96 0.65 1.28
C ILE A 101 -9.45 1.96 0.63
N CYS A 102 -10.32 2.72 -0.04
CA CYS A 102 -9.95 4.02 -0.63
C CYS A 102 -11.16 4.95 -0.79
N LYS A 103 -10.94 6.23 -1.09
CA LYS A 103 -12.02 7.22 -1.28
C LYS A 103 -13.05 6.78 -2.33
N ARG A 104 -12.60 6.22 -3.46
CA ARG A 104 -13.48 5.79 -4.55
C ARG A 104 -14.34 4.60 -4.13
N TRP A 105 -13.73 3.57 -3.56
CA TRP A 105 -14.44 2.38 -3.08
C TRP A 105 -15.43 2.73 -1.99
N ARG A 106 -15.04 3.61 -1.06
CA ARG A 106 -15.94 4.17 -0.06
C ARG A 106 -17.14 4.84 -0.70
N SER A 107 -16.92 5.75 -1.67
CA SER A 107 -18.02 6.43 -2.35
C SER A 107 -18.96 5.42 -3.00
N THR A 108 -18.45 4.52 -3.84
CA THR A 108 -19.27 3.54 -4.56
C THR A 108 -20.01 2.59 -3.61
N ALA A 109 -19.34 2.07 -2.58
CA ALA A 109 -19.98 1.18 -1.60
C ALA A 109 -21.09 1.89 -0.82
N LEU A 110 -20.88 3.14 -0.41
CA LEU A 110 -21.88 3.91 0.32
C LEU A 110 -23.11 4.27 -0.53
N HIS A 111 -22.94 4.44 -1.84
CA HIS A 111 -24.02 4.78 -2.78
C HIS A 111 -24.60 3.56 -3.52
N SER A 112 -24.31 2.34 -3.07
CA SER A 112 -24.83 1.11 -3.65
C SER A 112 -25.78 0.41 -2.66
N PRO A 113 -27.09 0.75 -2.64
CA PRO A 113 -28.03 0.29 -1.62
C PRO A 113 -28.11 -1.24 -1.49
N GLN A 114 -27.94 -1.95 -2.61
CA GLN A 114 -27.90 -3.42 -2.69
C GLN A 114 -26.86 -4.07 -1.75
N LEU A 115 -25.75 -3.39 -1.45
CA LEU A 115 -24.74 -3.89 -0.51
C LEU A 115 -25.23 -3.89 0.94
N TRP A 116 -26.25 -3.08 1.25
CA TRP A 116 -26.77 -2.84 2.59
C TRP A 116 -28.13 -3.51 2.81
N ALA A 117 -28.61 -4.32 1.85
CA ALA A 117 -29.93 -4.96 1.90
C ALA A 117 -29.99 -6.17 2.85
N LYS A 118 -28.86 -6.66 3.36
CA LYS A 118 -28.79 -7.78 4.31
C LYS A 118 -27.86 -7.44 5.47
N ALA A 119 -28.26 -7.75 6.71
CA ALA A 119 -27.39 -7.57 7.87
C ALA A 119 -27.66 -8.60 8.99
N HIS A 120 -26.59 -9.05 9.64
CA HIS A 120 -26.64 -9.79 10.89
C HIS A 120 -26.30 -8.86 12.06
N ILE A 121 -27.26 -8.67 12.96
CA ILE A 121 -27.15 -7.80 14.13
C ILE A 121 -27.09 -8.68 15.37
N THR A 122 -26.02 -8.53 16.15
CA THR A 122 -25.92 -9.10 17.50
C THR A 122 -26.25 -8.02 18.53
N VAL A 123 -27.24 -8.31 19.36
CA VAL A 123 -27.70 -7.49 20.49
C VAL A 123 -27.20 -8.20 21.76
N GLY A 124 -26.48 -7.51 22.64
CA GLY A 124 -26.05 -8.07 23.93
C GLY A 124 -24.66 -8.72 23.98
N ALA A 125 -23.93 -8.81 22.86
CA ALA A 125 -22.54 -9.25 22.85
C ALA A 125 -21.59 -8.12 23.30
N TYR A 126 -21.66 -7.75 24.58
CA TYR A 126 -20.52 -7.17 25.26
C TYR A 126 -19.64 -8.33 25.70
N ASP A 127 -18.36 -8.35 25.31
CA ASP A 127 -17.41 -9.39 25.74
C ASP A 127 -17.25 -9.44 27.27
N ASP A 128 -17.66 -8.37 27.96
CA ASP A 128 -17.85 -8.32 29.40
C ASP A 128 -19.28 -8.82 29.69
N GLY A 129 -19.43 -10.02 30.25
CA GLY A 129 -20.71 -10.71 30.46
C GLY A 129 -21.81 -9.87 31.15
N GLU A 130 -23.05 -10.40 31.13
CA GLU A 130 -24.24 -9.68 31.62
C GLU A 130 -23.97 -8.88 32.91
N PRO A 131 -24.41 -7.62 32.97
CA PRO A 131 -24.20 -6.78 34.15
C PRO A 131 -24.82 -7.45 35.38
N GLN A 132 -23.96 -8.01 36.22
CA GLN A 132 -24.38 -8.63 37.48
C GLN A 132 -24.86 -7.55 38.45
N SER A 133 -25.70 -7.94 39.40
CA SER A 133 -26.10 -7.09 40.51
C SER A 133 -24.84 -6.60 41.25
N GLY A 134 -24.53 -5.29 41.14
CA GLY A 134 -23.30 -4.70 41.66
C GLY A 134 -22.36 -4.08 40.61
N THR A 135 -22.75 -4.08 39.32
CA THR A 135 -22.00 -3.40 38.25
C THR A 135 -21.80 -1.91 38.57
N SER A 136 -20.55 -1.44 38.59
CA SER A 136 -20.20 -0.05 38.90
C SER A 136 -20.88 0.92 37.93
N ALA A 137 -21.19 2.13 38.42
CA ALA A 137 -21.73 3.22 37.61
C ALA A 137 -20.86 3.54 36.38
N GLU A 138 -19.54 3.44 36.52
CA GLU A 138 -18.57 3.65 35.42
C GLU A 138 -18.71 2.59 34.33
N THR A 139 -18.94 1.34 34.72
CA THR A 139 -19.13 0.21 33.79
C THR A 139 -20.47 0.32 33.07
N LEU A 140 -21.55 0.67 33.77
CA LEU A 140 -22.84 0.97 33.15
C LEU A 140 -22.74 2.14 32.15
N GLN A 141 -21.94 3.16 32.47
CA GLN A 141 -21.72 4.28 31.56
C GLN A 141 -20.96 3.85 30.30
N ARG A 142 -19.93 3.00 30.42
CA ARG A 142 -19.22 2.40 29.26
C ARG A 142 -20.19 1.64 28.35
N TYR A 143 -21.01 0.75 28.92
CA TYR A 143 -22.01 0.01 28.13
C TYR A 143 -22.98 0.91 27.40
N ARG A 144 -23.44 2.00 28.03
CA ARG A 144 -24.32 2.98 27.39
C ARG A 144 -23.67 3.68 26.20
N VAL A 145 -22.40 4.07 26.32
CA VAL A 145 -21.67 4.71 25.22
C VAL A 145 -21.49 3.74 24.07
N GLU A 146 -21.05 2.52 24.34
CA GLU A 146 -20.88 1.49 23.32
C GLU A 146 -22.21 1.08 22.67
N ALA A 147 -23.29 0.98 23.44
CA ALA A 147 -24.64 0.77 22.93
C ALA A 147 -25.05 1.88 21.94
N ALA A 148 -24.80 3.14 22.30
CA ALA A 148 -25.14 4.29 21.47
C ALA A 148 -24.33 4.32 20.17
N GLU A 149 -23.02 4.01 20.23
CA GLU A 149 -22.18 3.89 19.04
C GLU A 149 -22.66 2.76 18.13
N ARG A 150 -22.94 1.59 18.69
CA ARG A 150 -23.45 0.43 17.96
C ARG A 150 -24.80 0.73 17.31
N LEU A 151 -25.71 1.39 18.02
CA LEU A 151 -26.99 1.83 17.48
C LEU A 151 -26.79 2.83 16.33
N GLY A 152 -25.86 3.76 16.46
CA GLY A 152 -25.49 4.69 15.39
C GLY A 152 -24.97 3.98 14.14
N LEU A 153 -24.18 2.91 14.31
CA LEU A 153 -23.73 2.08 13.19
C LEU A 153 -24.88 1.33 12.53
N ILE A 154 -25.77 0.72 13.31
CA ILE A 154 -26.97 0.04 12.81
C ILE A 154 -27.84 1.02 12.03
N GLN A 155 -28.10 2.21 12.57
CA GLN A 155 -28.91 3.23 11.89
C GLN A 155 -28.31 3.63 10.54
N ARG A 156 -26.98 3.87 10.47
CA ARG A 156 -26.30 4.18 9.21
C ARG A 156 -26.39 3.03 8.23
N PHE A 157 -26.25 1.78 8.70
CA PHE A 157 -26.37 0.60 7.85
C PHE A 157 -27.79 0.50 7.25
N VAL A 158 -28.81 0.56 8.10
CA VAL A 158 -30.23 0.47 7.71
C VAL A 158 -30.57 1.57 6.70
N THR A 159 -30.19 2.82 6.98
CA THR A 159 -30.48 3.97 6.12
C THR A 159 -29.87 3.80 4.72
N ARG A 160 -28.74 3.11 4.58
CA ARG A 160 -28.06 2.92 3.29
C ARG A 160 -28.74 1.89 2.39
N SER A 161 -29.58 1.01 2.92
CA SER A 161 -30.43 0.13 2.09
C SER A 161 -31.45 0.94 1.25
N GLY A 162 -31.69 2.19 1.64
CA GLY A 162 -32.54 3.12 0.89
C GLY A 162 -33.96 2.59 0.77
N VAL A 163 -34.42 2.42 -0.48
CA VAL A 163 -35.76 1.90 -0.79
C VAL A 163 -35.80 0.37 -0.95
N LEU A 164 -34.66 -0.32 -0.82
CA LEU A 164 -34.62 -1.77 -1.01
C LEU A 164 -35.16 -2.51 0.22
N PRO A 165 -35.83 -3.66 0.03
CA PRO A 165 -36.23 -4.51 1.14
C PRO A 165 -35.02 -4.95 1.97
N LEU A 166 -35.05 -4.65 3.27
CA LEU A 166 -33.98 -4.99 4.20
C LEU A 166 -34.28 -6.33 4.87
N SER A 167 -33.34 -7.28 4.75
CA SER A 167 -33.39 -8.57 5.44
C SER A 167 -32.44 -8.56 6.63
N LEU A 168 -32.98 -8.82 7.83
CA LEU A 168 -32.22 -8.79 9.07
C LEU A 168 -32.20 -10.16 9.72
N SER A 169 -31.04 -10.54 10.24
CA SER A 169 -30.89 -11.66 11.18
C SER A 169 -30.45 -11.06 12.51
N ILE A 170 -31.20 -11.34 13.57
CA ILE A 170 -30.92 -10.79 14.91
C ILE A 170 -30.57 -11.96 15.83
N ARG A 171 -29.43 -11.86 16.50
CA ARG A 171 -29.08 -12.72 17.63
C ARG A 171 -29.15 -11.86 18.89
N THR A 172 -30.08 -12.21 19.77
CA THR A 172 -30.26 -11.64 21.12
C THR A 172 -29.58 -12.52 22.15
#